data_AF-A0A3B0ZUW4-F1
#
_entry.id   AF-A0A3B0ZUW4-F1
#
_cell.length_a   1.000
_cell.length_b   1.000
_cell.length_c   1.000
_cell.angle_alpha   90.00
_cell.angle_beta   90.00
_cell.angle_gamma   90.00
#
_symmetry.space_group_name_H-M   'P 1'
#
loop_
_entity.id
_entity.type
_entity.pdbx_description
1 polymer ?
#
loop_
_entity_poly.entity_id
_entity_poly.type
_entity_poly.pdbx_seq_one_letter_code
_entity_poly.pdbx_strand_id
1 'polypeptide(L)' 'MKERIVRRTKEEIKNMKGKTDHVYVSNTSDKEIERQVENDPDSYIPSEEELKNFKIVNEDDKNE' A
#
# COMPACT_ATOMS: atom_id res chain seq x y z
N MET A 1 -18.28 -18.50 -2.86
CA MET A 1 -19.34 -17.75 -2.15
C MET A 1 -19.58 -16.46 -2.93
N LYS A 2 -20.83 -16.05 -3.19
CA LYS A 2 -21.10 -14.75 -3.88
C LYS A 2 -20.81 -13.62 -2.89
N GLU A 3 -19.82 -12.80 -3.16
CA GLU A 3 -19.56 -11.59 -2.37
C GLU A 3 -20.80 -10.69 -2.40
N ARG A 4 -21.34 -10.40 -1.22
CA ARG A 4 -22.43 -9.42 -1.08
C ARG A 4 -21.82 -8.03 -1.23
N ILE A 5 -22.15 -7.34 -2.32
CA ILE A 5 -21.81 -5.93 -2.48
C ILE A 5 -22.58 -5.13 -1.43
N VAL A 6 -21.89 -4.64 -0.41
CA VAL A 6 -22.45 -3.76 0.62
C VAL A 6 -22.37 -2.32 0.12
N ARG A 7 -23.53 -1.70 -0.13
CA ARG A 7 -23.61 -0.28 -0.52
C ARG A 7 -23.65 0.61 0.73
N ARG A 8 -22.79 1.62 0.80
CA ARG A 8 -22.74 2.63 1.87
C ARG A 8 -22.84 4.04 1.30
N THR A 9 -23.35 4.98 2.09
CA THR A 9 -23.45 6.40 1.77
C THR A 9 -22.11 7.12 1.99
N LYS A 10 -21.95 8.32 1.39
CA LYS A 10 -20.75 9.14 1.56
C LYS A 10 -20.49 9.52 3.03
N GLU A 11 -21.54 9.80 3.79
CA GLU A 11 -21.43 10.18 5.20
C GLU A 11 -20.99 9.00 6.07
N GLU A 12 -21.51 7.81 5.81
CA GLU A 12 -21.08 6.59 6.51
C GLU A 12 -19.60 6.30 6.28
N ILE A 13 -19.11 6.43 5.03
CA ILE A 13 -17.69 6.24 4.70
C ILE A 13 -16.81 7.30 5.39
N LYS A 14 -17.28 8.55 5.47
CA LYS A 14 -16.54 9.64 6.12
C LYS A 14 -16.37 9.43 7.63
N ASN A 15 -17.34 8.75 8.26
CA ASN A 15 -17.34 8.44 9.69
C ASN A 15 -16.65 7.11 10.03
N MET A 16 -16.18 6.35 9.04
CA MET A 16 -15.37 5.15 9.29
C MET A 16 -14.02 5.55 9.88
N LYS A 17 -13.77 5.07 11.10
CA LYS A 17 -12.52 5.28 11.83
C LYS A 17 -11.43 4.40 11.21
N GLY A 18 -10.80 4.92 10.17
CA GLY A 18 -9.86 4.18 9.31
C GLY A 18 -10.55 3.74 8.02
N LYS A 19 -10.15 4.34 6.88
CA LYS A 19 -10.56 3.88 5.54
C LYS A 19 -9.88 2.57 5.16
N THR A 20 -8.86 2.20 5.92
CA THR A 20 -8.04 1.01 5.73
C THR A 20 -8.62 -0.14 6.54
N ASP A 21 -8.92 -1.24 5.88
CA ASP A 21 -9.25 -2.50 6.56
C ASP A 21 -7.96 -3.08 7.15
N HIS A 22 -7.67 -2.70 8.39
CA HIS A 22 -6.45 -3.13 9.08
C HIS A 22 -6.37 -4.65 9.23
N VAL A 23 -7.49 -5.35 9.34
CA VAL A 23 -7.51 -6.82 9.43
C VAL A 23 -7.09 -7.42 8.10
N TYR A 24 -7.59 -6.89 6.99
CA TYR A 24 -7.14 -7.30 5.66
C TYR A 24 -5.64 -7.03 5.46
N VAL A 25 -5.17 -5.82 5.76
CA VAL A 25 -3.75 -5.44 5.59
C VAL A 25 -2.84 -6.33 6.43
N SER A 26 -3.16 -6.56 7.71
CA SER A 26 -2.35 -7.40 8.60
C SER A 26 -2.30 -8.87 8.18
N ASN A 27 -3.27 -9.35 7.42
CA ASN A 27 -3.31 -10.73 6.91
C ASN A 27 -2.82 -10.84 5.46
N THR A 28 -2.44 -9.72 4.82
CA THR A 28 -1.94 -9.74 3.45
C THR A 28 -0.51 -10.28 3.45
N SER A 29 -0.27 -11.36 2.72
CA SER A 29 1.07 -11.95 2.60
C SER A 29 1.96 -11.18 1.63
N ASP A 30 3.28 -11.24 1.82
CA ASP A 30 4.26 -10.59 0.93
C ASP A 30 4.05 -10.96 -0.55
N LYS A 31 3.76 -12.23 -0.85
CA LYS A 31 3.47 -12.69 -2.22
C LYS A 31 2.22 -12.05 -2.83
N GLU A 32 1.25 -11.71 -2.00
CA GLU A 32 0.04 -11.04 -2.46
C GLU A 32 0.28 -9.56 -2.70
N ILE A 33 1.14 -8.93 -1.88
CA ILE A 33 1.63 -7.57 -2.08
C ILE A 33 2.42 -7.49 -3.39
N GLU A 34 3.39 -8.39 -3.61
CA GLU A 34 4.18 -8.46 -4.84
C GLU A 34 3.30 -8.55 -6.08
N ARG A 35 2.30 -9.44 -6.06
CA ARG A 35 1.34 -9.55 -7.18
C ARG A 35 0.53 -8.28 -7.40
N GLN A 36 0.10 -7.60 -6.34
CA GLN A 36 -0.65 -6.34 -6.49
C GLN A 36 0.22 -5.27 -7.13
N VAL A 37 1.49 -5.17 -6.72
CA VAL A 37 2.46 -4.22 -7.26
C VAL A 37 2.80 -4.55 -8.72
N GLU A 38 3.03 -5.82 -9.07
CA GLU A 38 3.30 -6.26 -10.45
C GLU A 38 2.15 -5.97 -11.43
N ASN A 39 0.91 -5.99 -10.95
CA ASN A 39 -0.27 -5.77 -11.79
C ASN A 39 -0.71 -4.30 -11.84
N ASP A 40 -0.07 -3.40 -11.07
CA ASP A 40 -0.39 -1.98 -11.07
C ASP A 40 0.36 -1.27 -12.22
N PRO A 41 -0.35 -0.76 -13.25
CA PRO A 41 0.28 -0.13 -14.41
C PRO A 41 1.00 1.19 -14.07
N ASP A 42 0.67 1.81 -12.94
CA ASP A 42 1.29 3.07 -12.48
C ASP A 42 2.43 2.81 -11.48
N SER A 43 2.63 1.56 -11.06
CA SER A 43 3.69 1.22 -10.11
C SER A 43 5.05 1.13 -10.81
N TYR A 44 5.98 2.00 -10.38
CA TYR A 44 7.39 1.86 -10.72
C TYR A 44 8.03 0.82 -9.81
N ILE A 45 8.45 -0.31 -10.38
CA ILE A 45 9.18 -1.37 -9.67
C ILE A 45 10.67 -1.17 -9.94
N PRO A 46 11.47 -0.70 -8.96
CA PRO A 46 12.89 -0.45 -9.17
C PRO A 46 13.65 -1.74 -9.46
N SER A 47 14.67 -1.64 -10.31
CA SER A 47 15.59 -2.75 -10.53
C SER A 47 16.53 -2.97 -9.34
N GLU A 48 17.13 -4.16 -9.26
CA GLU A 48 18.15 -4.50 -8.26
C GLU A 48 19.34 -3.52 -8.26
N GLU A 49 19.73 -3.00 -9.43
CA GLU A 49 20.82 -2.03 -9.54
C GLU A 49 20.42 -0.67 -8.95
N GLU A 50 19.17 -0.25 -9.15
CA GLU A 50 18.63 0.99 -8.57
C GLU A 50 18.46 0.88 -7.06
N LEU A 51 17.99 -0.27 -6.56
CA LEU A 51 17.87 -0.53 -5.13
C LEU A 51 19.23 -0.48 -4.42
N LYS A 52 20.29 -1.01 -5.04
CA LYS A 52 21.66 -0.92 -4.49
C LYS A 52 22.18 0.51 -4.41
N ASN A 53 21.77 1.35 -5.35
CA ASN A 53 22.14 2.76 -5.37
C ASN A 53 21.20 3.64 -4.52
N PHE A 54 20.15 3.06 -3.93
CA PHE A 54 19.24 3.76 -3.06
C PHE A 54 19.96 4.19 -1.78
N LYS A 55 20.16 5.49 -1.63
CA LYS A 55 20.75 6.07 -0.43
C LYS A 55 19.66 6.29 0.61
N ILE A 56 19.79 5.62 1.75
CA ILE A 56 18.99 5.94 2.93
C ILE A 56 19.37 7.35 3.36
N VAL A 57 18.39 8.25 3.42
CA VAL A 57 18.60 9.57 4.01
C VAL A 57 18.66 9.36 5.52
N ASN A 58 19.85 9.45 6.10
CA ASN A 58 19.98 9.49 7.55
C ASN A 58 19.43 10.82 8.06
N GLU A 59 18.77 10.83 9.22
CA GLU A 59 18.16 12.05 9.77
C GLU A 59 19.15 13.19 10.04
N ASP A 60 20.45 12.89 10.08
CA ASP A 60 21.53 13.86 10.28
C ASP A 60 21.73 14.83 9.09
N ASP A 61 21.26 14.50 7.89
CA ASP A 61 21.37 15.35 6.69
C ASP A 61 20.26 16.42 6.58
N LYS A 62 19.45 16.64 7.63
CA LYS A 62 18.37 17.65 7.64
C LYS A 62 18.81 19.08 7.95
N ASN A 63 20.11 19.39 7.87
CA ASN A 63 20.63 20.76 8.04
C ASN A 63 21.57 21.14 6.89
N GLU A 64 21.03 21.55 5.75
CA GLU A 64 21.73 22.44 4.81
C GLU A 64 20.74 23.41 4.14
#